data_AF-A0A1E3VKZ2-F1
#
_entry.id   AF-A0A1E3VKZ2-F1
#
_cell.length_a   1.000
_cell.length_b   1.000
_cell.length_c   1.000
_cell.angle_alpha   90.00
_cell.angle_beta   90.00
_cell.angle_gamma   90.00
#
_symmetry.space_group_name_H-M   'P 1'
#
loop_
_entity.id
_entity.type
_entity.pdbx_description
1 polymer ?
#
loop_
_entity_poly.entity_id
_entity_poly.type
_entity_poly.pdbx_seq_one_letter_code
_entity_poly.pdbx_strand_id
1 'polypeptide(L)'
;MLTPSDENIHEFVDGRLSAPEAAKFAAHVAANPHLRRRVAALWLINQMLRGLGQHILDEPVPERLAKIVRVRPSAPDGSSTA
;
A
#
# COMPACT_ATOMS: atom_id res chain seq x y z
N MET A 1 -12.64 21.85 -0.09
CA MET A 1 -12.50 21.33 -1.47
C MET A 1 -11.09 20.79 -1.60
N LEU A 2 -10.88 19.56 -2.07
CA LEU A 2 -9.52 19.10 -2.40
C LEU A 2 -9.06 19.89 -3.63
N THR A 3 -8.12 20.81 -3.44
CA THR A 3 -7.47 21.52 -4.54
C THR A 3 -6.53 20.55 -5.27
N PRO A 4 -6.35 20.66 -6.59
CA PRO A 4 -5.36 19.88 -7.33
C PRO A 4 -3.94 20.37 -6.98
N SER A 5 -3.48 20.06 -5.77
CA SER A 5 -2.09 20.15 -5.35
C SER A 5 -1.35 18.88 -5.75
N ASP A 6 -0.03 18.96 -5.83
CA ASP A 6 0.81 17.79 -6.12
C ASP A 6 0.69 16.73 -5.02
N GLU A 7 0.55 17.14 -3.76
CA GLU A 7 0.30 16.24 -2.63
C GLU A 7 -0.97 15.41 -2.82
N ASN A 8 -2.10 16.04 -3.18
CA ASN A 8 -3.36 15.33 -3.39
C ASN A 8 -3.30 14.36 -4.59
N ILE A 9 -2.49 14.68 -5.60
CA ILE A 9 -2.24 13.76 -6.72
C ILE A 9 -1.50 12.52 -6.22
N HIS A 10 -0.45 12.70 -5.42
CA HIS A 10 0.30 11.58 -4.83
C HIS A 10 -0.56 10.74 -3.90
N GLU A 11 -1.31 11.35 -2.98
CA GLU A 11 -2.22 10.62 -2.08
C GLU A 11 -3.28 9.81 -2.84
N PHE A 12 -3.82 10.38 -3.93
CA PHE A 12 -4.76 9.67 -4.79
C PHE A 12 -4.11 8.47 -5.50
N VAL A 13 -2.93 8.67 -6.11
CA VAL A 13 -2.21 7.62 -6.86
C VAL A 13 -1.70 6.51 -5.92
N ASP A 14 -1.34 6.86 -4.69
CA ASP A 14 -0.89 5.93 -3.66
C ASP A 14 -2.04 5.25 -2.91
N GLY A 15 -3.30 5.64 -3.18
CA GLY A 15 -4.49 5.05 -2.56
C GLY A 15 -4.68 5.42 -1.08
N ARG A 16 -4.14 6.56 -0.64
CA ARG A 16 -4.19 7.02 0.76
C ARG A 16 -5.40 7.89 1.09
N LEU A 17 -6.09 8.41 0.07
CA LEU A 17 -7.33 9.15 0.27
C LEU A 17 -8.44 8.24 0.79
N SER A 18 -9.31 8.78 1.65
CA SER A 18 -10.53 8.06 2.03
C SER A 18 -11.41 7.82 0.80
N ALA A 19 -12.23 6.77 0.81
CA ALA A 19 -13.15 6.46 -0.29
C ALA A 19 -14.00 7.67 -0.78
N PRO A 20 -14.61 8.50 0.08
CA PRO A 20 -15.37 9.67 -0.38
C PRO A 20 -14.48 10.77 -0.98
N GLU A 21 -13.23 10.92 -0.53
CA GLU A 21 -12.28 11.90 -1.09
C GLU A 21 -11.73 11.42 -2.43
N ALA A 22 -11.40 10.14 -2.54
CA ALA A 22 -10.96 9.52 -3.78
C ALA A 22 -12.04 9.65 -4.88
N ALA A 23 -13.32 9.45 -4.55
CA ALA A 23 -14.42 9.62 -5.51
C ALA A 23 -14.54 11.07 -6.01
N LYS A 24 -14.43 12.05 -5.10
CA LYS A 24 -14.46 13.48 -5.46
C LYS A 24 -13.24 13.87 -6.30
N PHE A 25 -12.06 13.37 -5.94
CA PHE A 25 -10.83 13.63 -6.68
C PHE A 25 -10.88 12.99 -8.07
N ALA A 26 -11.39 11.76 -8.19
CA ALA A 26 -11.59 11.09 -9.47
C ALA A 26 -12.51 11.87 -10.40
N ALA A 27 -13.59 12.48 -9.88
CA ALA A 27 -14.44 13.37 -10.67
C ALA A 27 -13.68 14.61 -11.17
N HIS A 28 -12.83 15.20 -10.33
CA HIS A 28 -11.98 16.32 -10.70
C HIS A 28 -10.91 15.95 -11.74
N VAL A 29 -10.33 14.76 -11.61
CA VAL A 29 -9.43 14.17 -12.61
C VAL A 29 -10.18 14.00 -13.93
N ALA A 30 -11.36 13.37 -13.95
CA ALA A 30 -12.15 13.14 -15.15
C ALA A 30 -12.47 14.44 -15.92
N ALA A 31 -12.80 15.51 -15.20
CA ALA A 31 -13.10 16.82 -15.77
C ALA A 31 -11.88 17.57 -16.35
N ASN A 32 -10.65 17.18 -16.00
CA ASN A 32 -9.43 17.94 -16.31
C ASN A 32 -8.41 17.09 -17.12
N PRO A 33 -8.29 17.29 -18.45
CA PRO A 33 -7.37 16.53 -19.30
C PRO A 33 -5.90 16.60 -18.87
N HIS A 34 -5.43 17.76 -18.42
CA HIS A 34 -4.05 17.93 -17.93
C HIS A 34 -3.80 17.12 -16.66
N LEU A 35 -4.73 17.18 -15.71
CA LEU A 35 -4.64 16.42 -14.46
C LEU A 35 -4.70 14.90 -14.72
N ARG A 36 -5.53 14.43 -15.66
CA ARG A 36 -5.53 13.03 -16.11
C ARG A 36 -4.16 12.57 -16.58
N ARG A 37 -3.49 13.36 -17.41
CA ARG A 37 -2.15 13.01 -17.91
C ARG A 37 -1.14 12.89 -16.77
N ARG A 38 -1.17 13.81 -15.81
CA ARG A 38 -0.29 13.78 -14.63
C ARG A 38 -0.53 12.54 -13.76
N VAL A 39 -1.79 12.26 -13.42
CA VAL A 39 -2.17 11.07 -12.65
C VAL A 39 -1.77 9.78 -13.37
N ALA A 40 -2.02 9.68 -14.69
CA ALA A 40 -1.67 8.51 -15.47
C ALA A 40 -0.14 8.27 -15.52
N ALA A 41 0.65 9.33 -15.67
CA ALA A 41 2.11 9.24 -15.67
C ALA A 41 2.65 8.72 -14.32
N LEU A 42 2.18 9.30 -13.21
CA LEU A 42 2.58 8.87 -11.87
C LEU A 42 2.13 7.44 -11.56
N TRP A 43 0.91 7.06 -11.98
CA TRP A 43 0.43 5.70 -11.84
C TRP A 43 1.31 4.70 -12.58
N LEU A 44 1.73 5.00 -13.82
CA LEU A 44 2.63 4.15 -14.60
C LEU A 44 3.98 3.98 -13.90
N ILE A 45 4.58 5.07 -13.42
CA ILE A 45 5.86 5.04 -12.68
C ILE A 45 5.73 4.16 -11.44
N ASN A 46 4.66 4.32 -10.67
CA ASN A 46 4.41 3.51 -9.48
C ASN A 46 4.27 2.02 -9.82
N GLN A 47 3.64 1.67 -10.95
CA GLN A 47 3.58 0.27 -11.39
C GLN A 47 4.94 -0.29 -11.80
N MET A 48 5.76 0.50 -12.51
CA MET A 48 7.12 0.10 -12.88
C MET A 48 7.97 -0.17 -11.64
N LEU A 49 7.94 0.73 -10.65
CA LEU A 49 8.67 0.58 -9.40
C LEU A 49 8.21 -0.65 -8.61
N ARG A 50 6.90 -0.88 -8.50
CA ARG A 50 6.36 -2.09 -7.86
C ARG A 50 6.84 -3.35 -8.57
N GLY A 51 6.84 -3.36 -9.90
CA GLY A 51 7.33 -4.49 -10.70
C GLY A 51 8.79 -4.83 -10.40
N LEU A 52 9.67 -3.82 -10.31
CA LEU A 52 11.09 -4.03 -9.95
C LEU A 52 11.26 -4.62 -8.55
N GLY A 53 10.41 -4.23 -7.60
CA GLY A 53 10.45 -4.69 -6.22
C GLY A 53 9.89 -6.10 -6.00
N GLN A 54 9.18 -6.70 -6.96
CA GLN A 54 8.55 -8.02 -6.76
C GLN A 54 9.57 -9.11 -6.47
N HIS A 55 10.71 -9.10 -7.17
CA HIS A 55 11.77 -10.08 -6.93
C HIS A 55 12.32 -10.05 -5.49
N ILE A 56 12.28 -8.90 -4.82
CA ILE A 56 12.70 -8.75 -3.43
C ILE A 56 11.63 -9.30 -2.48
N LEU A 57 10.35 -9.09 -2.81
CA LEU A 57 9.23 -9.61 -2.01
C LEU A 57 9.10 -11.14 -2.10
N ASP A 58 9.52 -11.71 -3.22
CA ASP A 58 9.55 -13.16 -3.44
C ASP A 58 10.76 -13.85 -2.80
N GLU A 59 11.70 -13.10 -2.20
CA GLU A 59 12.83 -13.68 -1.48
C GLU A 59 12.36 -14.45 -0.24
N PRO A 60 12.85 -15.67 0.00
CA PRO A 60 12.50 -16.40 1.21
C PRO A 60 12.90 -15.61 2.46
N VAL A 61 12.02 -15.60 3.46
CA VAL A 61 12.31 -14.98 4.76
C VAL A 61 13.60 -15.59 5.34
N PRO A 62 14.60 -14.77 5.71
CA PRO A 62 15.86 -15.26 6.25
C PRO A 62 15.66 -16.23 7.42
N GLU A 63 16.38 -17.36 7.42
CA GLU A 63 16.18 -18.44 8.39
C GLU A 63 16.28 -17.98 9.85
N ARG A 64 17.16 -17.01 10.14
CA ARG A 64 17.29 -16.43 11.49
C ARG A 64 15.97 -15.82 11.99
N LEU A 65 15.22 -15.16 11.12
CA LEU A 65 13.92 -14.57 11.45
C LEU A 65 12.82 -15.65 11.48
N ALA A 66 12.85 -16.61 10.54
CA ALA A 66 11.90 -17.71 10.51
C ALA A 66 11.90 -18.55 11.80
N LYS A 67 13.07 -18.73 12.42
CA LYS A 67 13.22 -19.43 13.71
C LYS A 67 12.52 -18.71 14.86
N ILE A 68 12.52 -17.38 14.88
CA ILE A 68 11.89 -16.59 15.95
C ILE A 68 10.35 -16.70 15.86
N VAL A 69 9.78 -16.61 14.66
CA VAL A 69 8.32 -16.67 14.45
C VAL A 69 7.74 -18.06 14.76
N ARG A 70 8.49 -19.13 14.49
CA ARG A 70 8.06 -20.51 14.77
C ARG A 70 8.07 -20.87 16.26
N VAL A 71 8.84 -20.16 17.08
CA VAL A 71 8.84 -20.30 18.54
C VAL A 71 7.73 -19.41 19.10
N ARG A 72 6.48 -19.73 18.79
CA ARG A 72 5.36 -19.26 19.61
C ARG A 72 5.38 -20.11 20.88
N PRO A 73 5.48 -19.54 22.09
CA PRO A 73 5.35 -20.32 23.32
C PRO A 73 3.95 -20.95 23.31
N SER A 74 3.85 -22.28 23.45
CA SER A 74 2.58 -22.84 23.90
C SER A 74 2.30 -22.26 25.28
N ALA A 75 1.11 -21.67 25.46
CA ALA A 75 0.68 -21.30 26.80
C ALA A 75 0.80 -22.55 27.68
N PRO A 76 1.32 -22.45 28.92
CA PRO A 76 1.40 -23.60 29.80
C PRO A 76 0.00 -24.16 30.00
N ASP A 77 -0.16 -25.45 29.67
CA ASP A 77 -1.39 -26.21 29.90
C ASP A 77 -1.77 -26.06 31.37
N GLY A 78 -2.87 -25.34 31.60
CA GLY A 78 -3.48 -25.22 32.91
C GLY A 78 -4.09 -26.57 33.30
N SER A 79 -3.27 -27.49 33.81
CA SER A 79 -3.74 -28.74 34.38
C SER A 79 -2.80 -29.25 35.47
N SER A 80 -3.02 -28.74 36.69
CA SER A 80 -2.78 -29.40 37.98
C SER A 80 -3.44 -28.48 39.04
N THR A 81 -4.36 -28.88 39.91
CA THR A 81 -4.54 -30.17 40.60
C THR A 81 -5.96 -30.19 41.19
N ALA A 82 -6.56 -31.39 41.23
CA ALA A 82 -7.78 -31.71 41.95
C ALA A 82 -7.55 -31.81 43.47
#